data_AF-A0ABD3XM15-F1
#
_entry.id   AF-A0ABD3XM15-F1
#
_cell.length_a   1.000
_cell.length_b   1.000
_cell.length_c   1.000
_cell.angle_alpha   90.00
_cell.angle_beta   90.00
_cell.angle_gamma   90.00
#
_symmetry.space_group_name_H-M   'P 1'
#
loop_
_entity.id
_entity.type
_entity.pdbx_description
1 polymer ?
#
loop_
_entity_poly.entity_id
_entity_poly.type
_entity_poly.pdbx_seq_one_letter_code
_entity_poly.pdbx_strand_id
1 'polypeptide(L)'
;MAARRHECSICMDIFKNPKLIPCHHSFCYKCLEDYVKVNLSNGRFNCPMCRKSVELPLGGVASFQENFYIDSCDSSETIPCDVCGPKSVACSRCLDCEENLCQACCYVHEKLKMSRNHKVSDLGTLEPEMKGKIRQRIFCDQHPEDEIRLVCKDCKVLICVMCKAVKHDHHTSETVPDAAAEVKKNIQIKMNQCSDKMRRITDSEREADALDMKINESEMKEIKALEDQRLQLITIIDKEVARMRDKIQAVYKDLREQNAALKRDMKEELKKCSTANEKARQINDHGTDIDIIKKGSDLEQLLYTAMVETVQRPMTRMDKYMFYPAEIKVIELISLIGKMRDSTEITQVRRKTRTGK
;
A
#
# COMPACT_ATOMS: atom_id res chain seq x y z
N MET A 1 3.87 -16.85 0.21
CA MET A 1 3.24 -18.02 -0.43
C MET A 1 4.24 -19.17 -0.44
N ALA A 2 3.97 -20.23 0.33
CA ALA A 2 4.85 -21.39 0.39
C ALA A 2 4.74 -22.18 -0.92
N ALA A 3 5.84 -22.33 -1.66
CA ALA A 3 5.89 -23.21 -2.82
C ALA A 3 5.54 -24.64 -2.36
N ARG A 4 4.53 -25.25 -3.00
CA ARG A 4 4.19 -26.65 -2.81
C ARG A 4 5.40 -27.48 -3.21
N ARG A 5 6.13 -27.99 -2.21
CA ARG A 5 7.52 -28.49 -2.33
C ARG A 5 7.67 -29.75 -3.19
N HIS A 6 6.56 -30.33 -3.67
CA HIS A 6 6.52 -31.63 -4.35
C HIS A 6 5.70 -31.66 -5.66
N GLU A 7 5.24 -30.51 -6.17
CA GLU A 7 4.44 -30.42 -7.40
C GLU A 7 5.23 -29.79 -8.56
N CYS A 8 5.16 -30.40 -9.74
CA CYS A 8 5.72 -29.85 -10.97
C CYS A 8 4.83 -28.76 -11.53
N SER A 9 5.39 -27.57 -11.82
CA SER A 9 4.60 -26.44 -12.32
C SER A 9 4.17 -26.52 -13.79
N ILE A 10 4.63 -27.53 -14.54
CA ILE A 10 4.18 -27.78 -15.92
C ILE A 10 2.94 -28.67 -15.93
N CYS A 11 3.00 -29.83 -15.27
CA CYS A 11 1.88 -30.78 -15.25
C CYS A 11 0.97 -30.63 -14.02
N MET A 12 1.33 -29.78 -13.06
CA MET A 12 0.63 -29.56 -11.78
C MET A 12 0.40 -30.84 -10.98
N ASP A 13 1.26 -31.85 -11.19
CA ASP A 13 1.22 -33.17 -10.55
C ASP A 13 2.52 -33.39 -9.76
N ILE A 14 2.54 -34.44 -8.93
CA ILE A 14 3.72 -34.86 -8.17
C ILE A 14 4.89 -35.13 -9.13
N PHE A 15 6.09 -34.74 -8.72
CA PHE A 15 7.29 -34.92 -9.52
C PHE A 15 7.56 -36.38 -9.91
N LYS A 16 7.71 -36.62 -11.22
CA LYS A 16 8.12 -37.90 -11.81
C LYS A 16 9.49 -37.72 -12.46
N ASN A 17 10.52 -38.34 -11.88
CA ASN A 17 11.93 -38.15 -12.25
C ASN A 17 12.31 -36.66 -12.40
N PRO A 18 12.36 -35.89 -11.29
CA PRO A 18 12.57 -34.46 -11.32
C PRO A 18 13.99 -34.08 -11.75
N LYS A 19 14.10 -33.29 -12.82
CA LYS A 19 15.37 -32.71 -13.27
C LYS A 19 15.56 -31.30 -12.70
N LEU A 20 16.70 -31.06 -12.07
CA LEU A 20 17.13 -29.76 -11.52
C LEU A 20 17.90 -28.99 -12.60
N ILE A 21 17.36 -27.85 -13.03
CA ILE A 21 18.04 -26.98 -14.00
C ILE A 21 18.87 -25.90 -13.29
N PRO A 22 19.85 -25.24 -13.95
CA PRO A 22 20.81 -24.32 -13.33
C PRO A 22 20.21 -23.12 -12.57
N CYS A 23 18.95 -22.76 -12.83
CA CYS A 23 18.24 -21.74 -12.05
C CYS A 23 17.61 -22.26 -10.75
N HIS A 24 17.92 -23.49 -10.34
CA HIS A 24 17.41 -24.20 -9.16
C HIS A 24 15.89 -24.42 -9.12
N HIS A 25 15.27 -24.50 -10.30
CA HIS A 25 13.89 -24.98 -10.43
C HIS A 25 13.90 -26.43 -10.92
N SER A 26 12.86 -27.18 -10.57
CA SER A 26 12.76 -28.60 -10.90
C SER A 26 11.47 -28.88 -11.63
N PHE A 27 11.54 -29.82 -12.58
CA PHE A 27 10.44 -30.23 -13.45
C PHE A 27 10.52 -31.73 -13.70
N CYS A 28 9.39 -32.41 -13.94
CA CYS A 28 9.42 -33.81 -14.36
C CYS A 28 10.22 -33.96 -15.66
N TYR A 29 10.97 -35.05 -15.80
CA TYR A 29 11.78 -35.31 -17.00
C TYR A 29 11.00 -35.11 -18.30
N LYS A 30 9.84 -35.79 -18.44
CA LYS A 30 9.01 -35.71 -19.65
C LYS A 30 8.49 -34.29 -19.89
N CYS A 31 8.04 -33.62 -18.84
CA CYS A 31 7.53 -32.25 -18.93
C CYS A 31 8.62 -31.29 -19.41
N LEU A 32 9.85 -31.45 -18.92
CA LEU A 32 10.97 -30.63 -19.34
C LEU A 32 11.42 -30.99 -20.76
N GLU A 33 11.42 -32.28 -21.11
CA GLU A 33 11.76 -32.76 -22.45
C GLU A 33 10.81 -32.19 -23.51
N ASP A 34 9.50 -32.29 -23.29
CA ASP A 34 8.50 -31.77 -24.22
C ASP A 34 8.52 -30.24 -24.30
N TYR A 35 8.77 -29.57 -23.17
CA TYR A 35 8.93 -28.12 -23.15
C TYR A 35 10.15 -27.68 -23.96
N VAL A 36 11.30 -28.33 -23.76
CA VAL A 36 12.55 -28.01 -24.47
C VAL A 36 12.40 -28.28 -25.97
N LYS A 37 11.75 -29.38 -26.39
CA LYS A 37 11.52 -29.67 -27.83
C LYS A 37 10.87 -28.50 -28.57
N VAL A 38 9.96 -27.78 -27.93
CA VAL A 38 9.22 -26.66 -28.54
C VAL A 38 9.92 -25.31 -28.35
N ASN A 39 10.68 -25.14 -27.26
CA ASN A 39 11.22 -23.84 -26.84
C ASN A 39 12.77 -23.74 -26.92
N LEU A 40 13.43 -24.70 -27.57
CA LEU A 40 14.86 -24.67 -27.80
C LEU A 40 15.21 -23.77 -28.98
N SER A 41 16.05 -22.78 -28.74
CA SER A 41 16.61 -21.90 -29.78
C SER A 41 18.10 -21.71 -29.52
N ASN A 42 18.92 -21.93 -30.54
CA ASN A 42 20.39 -21.81 -30.46
C ASN A 42 21.00 -22.58 -29.26
N GLY A 43 20.47 -23.77 -28.96
CA GLY A 43 20.95 -24.60 -27.84
C GLY A 43 20.55 -24.12 -26.44
N ARG A 44 19.67 -23.12 -26.33
CA ARG A 44 19.17 -22.57 -25.06
C ARG A 44 17.65 -22.58 -24.99
N PHE A 45 17.11 -22.64 -23.78
CA PHE A 45 15.68 -22.47 -23.50
C PHE A 45 15.49 -21.60 -22.26
N ASN A 46 14.28 -21.06 -22.05
CA ASN A 46 13.98 -20.27 -20.86
C ASN A 46 13.27 -21.11 -19.81
N CYS A 47 13.65 -20.97 -18.55
CA CYS A 47 12.97 -21.66 -17.45
C CYS A 47 11.48 -21.28 -17.40
N PRO A 48 10.55 -22.25 -17.36
CA PRO A 48 9.10 -21.97 -17.26
C PRO A 48 8.69 -21.14 -16.03
N MET A 49 9.45 -21.24 -14.94
CA MET A 49 9.13 -20.60 -13.65
C MET A 49 9.69 -19.18 -13.53
N CYS A 50 10.97 -18.99 -13.84
CA CYS A 50 11.66 -17.71 -13.61
C CYS A 50 12.20 -17.04 -14.87
N ARG A 51 11.94 -17.64 -16.05
CA ARG A 51 12.35 -17.15 -17.38
C ARG A 51 13.85 -16.97 -17.60
N LYS A 52 14.71 -17.40 -16.67
CA LYS A 52 16.16 -17.41 -16.86
C LYS A 52 16.54 -18.33 -18.02
N SER A 53 17.47 -17.86 -18.87
CA SER A 53 18.01 -18.64 -19.98
C SER A 53 18.93 -19.75 -19.48
N VAL A 54 18.70 -20.97 -19.96
CA VAL A 54 19.42 -22.19 -19.60
C VAL A 54 19.98 -22.83 -20.88
N GLU A 55 21.26 -23.21 -20.84
CA GLU A 55 21.90 -23.99 -21.90
C GLU A 55 21.52 -25.46 -21.77
N LEU A 56 21.20 -26.10 -22.89
CA LEU A 56 20.92 -27.53 -22.94
C LEU A 56 22.27 -28.30 -22.99
N PRO A 57 22.53 -29.24 -22.06
CA PRO A 57 23.71 -30.07 -22.11
C PRO A 57 23.76 -30.95 -23.38
N LEU A 58 24.95 -31.41 -23.75
CA LEU A 58 25.16 -32.25 -24.95
C LEU A 58 24.35 -33.57 -24.93
N GLY A 59 24.07 -34.15 -23.76
CA GLY A 59 23.18 -35.32 -23.61
C GLY A 59 21.70 -34.98 -23.38
N GLY A 60 21.29 -33.75 -23.71
CA GLY A 60 19.91 -33.30 -23.63
C GLY A 60 19.40 -33.15 -22.19
N VAL A 61 18.08 -33.26 -22.03
CA VAL A 61 17.40 -33.09 -20.73
C VAL A 61 17.82 -34.17 -19.72
N ALA A 62 18.22 -35.35 -20.19
CA ALA A 62 18.67 -36.45 -19.33
C ALA A 62 19.95 -36.14 -18.56
N SER A 63 20.81 -35.27 -19.11
CA SER A 63 22.07 -34.85 -18.49
C SER A 63 21.91 -33.79 -17.40
N PHE A 64 20.70 -33.27 -17.16
CA PHE A 64 20.46 -32.47 -15.95
C PHE A 64 20.47 -33.37 -14.71
N GLN A 65 21.01 -32.85 -13.61
CA GLN A 65 21.05 -33.56 -12.35
C GLN A 65 19.63 -33.83 -11.84
N GLU A 66 19.43 -34.97 -11.20
CA GLU A 66 18.18 -35.25 -10.52
C GLU A 66 18.10 -34.42 -9.23
N ASN A 67 16.93 -33.88 -8.95
CA ASN A 67 16.76 -33.07 -7.75
C ASN A 67 16.65 -33.95 -6.50
N PHE A 68 17.77 -34.22 -5.84
CA PHE A 68 17.84 -35.03 -4.63
C PHE A 68 17.04 -34.50 -3.44
N TYR A 69 16.58 -33.23 -3.47
CA TYR A 69 15.73 -32.64 -2.45
C TYR A 69 14.24 -32.98 -2.60
N ILE A 70 13.84 -33.60 -3.71
CA ILE A 70 12.46 -33.98 -3.99
C ILE A 70 12.40 -35.50 -3.97
N ASP A 71 11.96 -36.08 -2.85
CA ASP A 71 11.52 -37.48 -2.83
C ASP A 71 10.35 -37.61 -3.81
N SER A 72 10.59 -38.25 -4.95
CA SER A 72 9.51 -38.84 -5.72
C SER A 72 8.96 -39.99 -4.88
N CYS A 73 7.72 -39.85 -4.39
CA CYS A 73 7.01 -40.92 -3.67
C CYS A 73 6.86 -42.23 -4.48
N ASP A 74 7.27 -42.26 -5.76
CA ASP A 74 7.14 -43.41 -6.66
C ASP A 74 8.47 -43.99 -7.17
N SER A 75 9.62 -43.60 -6.62
CA SER A 75 10.85 -44.37 -6.84
C SER A 75 11.09 -45.26 -5.63
N SER A 76 10.60 -46.49 -5.71
CA SER A 76 11.25 -47.62 -5.04
C SER A 76 12.66 -47.76 -5.61
N GLU A 77 13.58 -46.85 -5.25
CA GLU A 77 15.01 -47.11 -5.36
C GLU A 77 15.33 -48.17 -4.32
N THR A 78 15.02 -49.41 -4.67
CA THR A 78 15.43 -50.57 -3.90
C THR A 78 16.95 -50.62 -3.93
N ILE A 79 17.59 -50.26 -2.82
CA ILE A 79 19.03 -50.36 -2.67
C ILE A 79 19.39 -51.84 -2.87
N PRO A 80 20.25 -52.21 -3.84
CA PRO A 80 20.60 -53.60 -4.05
C PRO A 80 21.49 -54.10 -2.91
N CYS A 81 21.47 -55.41 -2.67
CA CYS A 81 22.39 -56.04 -1.74
C CYS A 81 23.79 -56.10 -2.37
N ASP A 82 24.80 -55.60 -1.66
CA ASP A 82 26.19 -55.53 -2.17
C ASP A 82 26.80 -56.94 -2.36
N VAL A 83 26.30 -57.95 -1.63
CA VAL A 83 26.74 -59.34 -1.72
C VAL A 83 26.03 -60.12 -2.84
N CYS A 84 24.73 -59.87 -3.05
CA CYS A 84 23.93 -60.57 -4.06
C CYS A 84 23.80 -59.82 -5.40
N GLY A 85 24.23 -58.56 -5.43
CA GLY A 85 24.02 -57.64 -6.55
C GLY A 85 22.55 -57.26 -6.75
N PRO A 86 22.17 -56.78 -7.95
CA PRO A 86 20.84 -56.23 -8.25
C PRO A 86 19.68 -57.22 -8.14
N LYS A 87 19.96 -58.51 -7.90
CA LYS A 87 18.96 -59.57 -7.77
C LYS A 87 18.24 -59.58 -6.43
N SER A 88 18.79 -58.90 -5.42
CA SER A 88 18.23 -58.88 -4.06
C SER A 88 18.21 -57.46 -3.52
N VAL A 89 17.12 -57.09 -2.86
CA VAL A 89 16.96 -55.77 -2.22
C VAL A 89 17.54 -55.81 -0.81
N ALA A 90 18.38 -54.83 -0.49
CA ALA A 90 18.90 -54.62 0.84
C ALA A 90 17.81 -54.08 1.77
N CYS A 91 17.71 -54.66 2.97
CA CYS A 91 16.84 -54.19 4.04
C CYS A 91 17.64 -53.55 5.18
N SER A 92 18.95 -53.78 5.23
CA SER A 92 19.80 -53.35 6.33
C SER A 92 21.18 -52.95 5.81
N ARG A 93 21.88 -52.08 6.55
CA ARG A 93 23.25 -51.67 6.27
C ARG A 93 24.14 -52.02 7.44
N CYS A 94 25.26 -52.70 7.18
CA CYS A 94 26.32 -52.88 8.16
C CYS A 94 27.15 -51.58 8.22
N LEU A 95 27.23 -50.98 9.40
CA LEU A 95 27.92 -49.70 9.60
C LEU A 95 29.45 -49.86 9.68
N ASP A 96 29.94 -51.05 10.06
CA ASP A 96 31.37 -51.33 10.12
C ASP A 96 31.94 -51.79 8.76
N CYS A 97 31.15 -52.52 7.96
CA CYS A 97 31.54 -52.93 6.60
C CYS A 97 31.14 -51.91 5.53
N GLU A 98 30.22 -50.99 5.86
CA GLU A 98 29.62 -50.04 4.91
C GLU A 98 28.89 -50.72 3.73
N GLU A 99 28.36 -51.92 3.96
CA GLU A 99 27.68 -52.76 2.96
C GLU A 99 26.18 -52.85 3.23
N ASN A 100 25.39 -52.86 2.16
CA ASN A 100 23.95 -53.04 2.15
C ASN A 100 23.62 -54.53 1.99
N LEU A 101 22.86 -55.06 2.94
CA LEU A 101 22.57 -56.49 3.07
C LEU A 101 21.06 -56.74 2.89
N CYS A 102 20.71 -57.73 2.05
CA CYS A 102 19.37 -58.30 2.07
C CYS A 102 19.17 -59.13 3.34
N GLN A 103 17.93 -59.49 3.64
CA GLN A 103 17.60 -60.25 4.85
C GLN A 103 18.46 -61.52 5.02
N ALA A 104 18.69 -62.24 3.93
CA ALA A 104 19.51 -63.45 3.93
C ALA A 104 20.99 -63.16 4.21
N CYS A 105 21.54 -62.12 3.59
CA CYS A 105 22.94 -61.72 3.82
C CYS A 105 23.13 -61.17 5.24
N CYS A 106 22.17 -60.41 5.77
CA CYS A 106 22.19 -59.92 7.14
C CYS A 106 22.26 -61.08 8.15
N TYR A 107 21.42 -62.10 7.95
CA TYR A 107 21.41 -63.29 8.81
C TYR A 107 22.73 -64.06 8.78
N VAL A 108 23.36 -64.20 7.61
CA VAL A 108 24.69 -64.83 7.50
C VAL A 108 25.76 -63.97 8.16
N HIS A 109 25.72 -62.65 7.93
CA HIS A 109 26.67 -61.67 8.46
C HIS A 109 26.70 -61.67 9.99
N GLU A 110 25.55 -61.79 10.64
CA GLU A 110 25.45 -61.87 12.10
C GLU A 110 25.94 -63.21 12.68
N LYS A 111 26.00 -64.27 11.86
CA LYS A 111 26.41 -65.62 12.30
C LYS A 111 27.87 -65.96 12.03
N LEU A 112 28.52 -65.23 11.12
CA LEU A 112 29.93 -65.43 10.82
C LEU A 112 30.80 -64.88 11.96
N LYS A 113 31.81 -65.66 12.38
CA LYS A 113 32.71 -65.32 13.49
C LYS A 113 33.39 -63.95 13.31
N MET A 114 33.62 -63.54 12.06
CA MET A 114 34.32 -62.30 11.70
C MET A 114 33.43 -61.05 11.68
N SER A 115 32.10 -61.20 11.55
CA SER A 115 31.17 -60.08 11.35
C SER A 115 30.01 -60.05 12.35
N ARG A 116 29.89 -61.06 13.22
CA ARG A 116 28.84 -61.18 14.25
C ARG A 116 28.74 -60.02 15.25
N ASN A 117 29.81 -59.23 15.38
CA ASN A 117 29.87 -58.09 16.29
C ASN A 117 29.69 -56.76 15.54
N HIS A 118 29.47 -56.79 14.22
CA HIS A 118 29.26 -55.56 13.47
C HIS A 118 27.86 -54.99 13.74
N LYS A 119 27.77 -53.67 13.79
CA LYS A 119 26.55 -52.93 13.97
C LYS A 119 25.78 -52.88 12.65
N VAL A 120 24.68 -53.61 12.58
CA VAL A 120 23.75 -53.59 11.46
C VAL A 120 22.54 -52.71 11.80
N SER A 121 22.09 -51.89 10.87
CA SER A 121 20.94 -50.99 11.05
C SER A 121 19.95 -51.12 9.91
N ASP A 122 18.66 -51.11 10.23
CA ASP A 122 17.57 -51.23 9.25
C ASP A 122 17.45 -49.94 8.42
N LEU A 123 17.44 -50.07 7.10
CA LEU A 123 17.36 -48.95 6.16
C LEU A 123 16.05 -48.14 6.30
N GLY A 124 14.98 -48.75 6.79
CA GLY A 124 13.68 -48.12 7.04
C GLY A 124 13.66 -47.20 8.27
N THR A 125 14.54 -47.42 9.25
CA THR A 125 14.54 -46.73 10.56
C THR A 125 15.63 -45.67 10.72
N LEU A 126 16.46 -45.45 9.70
CA LEU A 126 17.55 -44.48 9.75
C LEU A 126 17.02 -43.03 9.75
N GLU A 127 17.55 -42.21 10.66
CA GLU A 127 17.22 -40.79 10.76
C GLU A 127 17.50 -40.05 9.44
N PRO A 128 16.74 -38.99 9.10
CA PRO A 128 16.87 -38.28 7.82
C PRO A 128 18.30 -37.76 7.53
N GLU A 129 19.07 -37.44 8.58
CA GLU A 129 20.48 -37.05 8.49
C GLU A 129 21.40 -38.21 8.05
N MET A 130 21.04 -39.44 8.39
CA MET A 130 21.73 -40.66 7.95
C MET A 130 21.27 -41.10 6.57
N LYS A 131 19.98 -40.92 6.21
CA LYS A 131 19.47 -41.18 4.84
C LYS A 131 20.22 -40.39 3.76
N GLY A 132 20.65 -39.17 4.06
CA GLY A 132 21.48 -38.36 3.15
C GLY A 132 22.91 -38.89 2.93
N LYS A 133 23.45 -39.67 3.87
CA LYS A 133 24.78 -40.32 3.76
C LYS A 133 24.72 -41.73 3.15
N ILE A 134 23.52 -42.28 2.98
CA ILE A 134 23.31 -43.63 2.42
C ILE A 134 23.33 -43.63 0.89
N ARG A 135 23.37 -42.46 0.25
CA ARG A 135 23.34 -42.37 -1.22
C ARG A 135 24.69 -42.68 -1.85
N GLN A 136 24.69 -43.86 -2.51
CA GLN A 136 25.44 -44.32 -3.69
C GLN A 136 26.92 -43.92 -3.78
N ARG A 137 27.80 -44.92 -3.70
CA ARG A 137 29.15 -44.83 -4.27
C ARG A 137 29.01 -44.37 -5.72
N ILE A 138 29.50 -43.18 -6.03
CA ILE A 138 29.43 -42.62 -7.39
C ILE A 138 30.69 -43.06 -8.12
N PHE A 139 30.51 -43.91 -9.13
CA PHE A 139 31.59 -44.41 -9.95
C PHE A 139 31.84 -43.47 -11.13
N CYS A 140 33.06 -43.50 -11.66
CA CYS A 140 33.44 -42.65 -12.78
C CYS A 140 32.85 -43.17 -14.09
N ASP A 141 32.19 -42.29 -14.86
CA ASP A 141 31.63 -42.64 -16.18
C ASP A 141 32.66 -43.17 -17.19
N GLN A 142 33.93 -42.79 -17.02
CA GLN A 142 35.03 -43.22 -17.88
C GLN A 142 35.78 -44.43 -17.32
N HIS A 143 35.66 -44.68 -16.02
CA HIS A 143 36.32 -45.78 -15.30
C HIS A 143 35.28 -46.40 -14.34
N PRO A 144 34.39 -47.27 -14.85
CA PRO A 144 33.22 -47.74 -14.10
C PRO A 144 33.54 -48.52 -12.81
N GLU A 145 34.78 -49.02 -12.68
CA GLU A 145 35.26 -49.72 -11.48
C GLU A 145 35.84 -48.76 -10.42
N ASP A 146 36.14 -47.51 -10.78
CA ASP A 146 36.75 -46.53 -9.89
C ASP A 146 35.72 -45.54 -9.32
N GLU A 147 35.73 -45.40 -7.99
CA GLU A 147 34.91 -44.42 -7.29
C GLU A 147 35.47 -42.99 -7.44
N ILE A 148 34.57 -42.03 -7.57
CA ILE A 148 34.89 -40.60 -7.53
C ILE A 148 35.25 -40.21 -6.09
N ARG A 149 36.50 -39.80 -5.88
CA ARG A 149 37.01 -39.41 -4.55
C ARG A 149 37.74 -38.07 -4.55
N LEU A 150 38.03 -37.52 -5.73
CA LEU A 150 38.85 -36.32 -5.91
C LEU A 150 38.10 -35.23 -6.68
N VAL A 151 38.50 -33.99 -6.47
CA VAL A 151 38.08 -32.83 -7.27
C VAL A 151 39.31 -32.25 -7.94
N CYS A 152 39.27 -32.08 -9.25
CA CYS A 152 40.30 -31.34 -9.99
C CYS A 152 40.01 -29.83 -9.84
N LYS A 153 40.93 -29.07 -9.24
CA LYS A 153 40.75 -27.63 -9.01
C LYS A 153 40.80 -26.82 -10.29
N ASP A 154 41.68 -27.18 -11.21
CA ASP A 154 41.88 -26.47 -12.48
C ASP A 154 40.68 -26.65 -13.41
N CYS A 155 40.16 -27.88 -13.50
CA CYS A 155 39.01 -28.19 -14.36
C CYS A 155 37.65 -28.02 -13.66
N LYS A 156 37.62 -27.91 -12.33
CA LYS A 156 36.41 -27.80 -11.51
C LYS A 156 35.42 -28.96 -11.72
N VAL A 157 35.95 -30.17 -11.86
CA VAL A 157 35.19 -31.41 -12.07
C VAL A 157 35.53 -32.48 -11.04
N LEU A 158 34.55 -33.33 -10.73
CA LEU A 158 34.73 -34.52 -9.91
C LEU A 158 35.45 -35.61 -10.71
N ILE A 159 36.47 -36.25 -10.13
CA ILE A 159 37.32 -37.24 -10.80
C ILE A 159 37.64 -38.44 -9.89
N CYS A 160 37.88 -39.61 -10.49
CA CYS A 160 38.48 -40.75 -9.81
C CYS A 160 40.02 -40.72 -9.88
N VAL A 161 40.67 -41.70 -9.24
CA VAL A 161 42.13 -41.82 -9.21
C VAL A 161 42.71 -42.05 -10.62
N MET A 162 42.04 -42.84 -11.47
CA MET A 162 42.48 -43.06 -12.84
C MET A 162 42.35 -41.81 -13.72
N CYS A 163 41.27 -41.04 -13.57
CA CYS A 163 41.14 -39.73 -14.20
C CYS A 163 42.29 -38.79 -13.80
N LYS A 164 42.67 -38.80 -12.51
CA LYS A 164 43.80 -38.03 -11.99
C LYS A 164 45.12 -38.47 -12.65
N ALA A 165 45.34 -39.76 -12.87
CA ALA A 165 46.57 -40.28 -13.45
C ALA A 165 46.68 -40.09 -14.97
N VAL A 166 45.57 -40.12 -15.70
CA VAL A 166 45.60 -40.17 -17.18
C VAL A 166 45.33 -38.80 -17.84
N LYS A 167 44.31 -38.07 -17.36
CA LYS A 167 43.84 -36.83 -18.01
C LYS A 167 44.15 -35.57 -17.21
N HIS A 168 44.43 -35.71 -15.91
CA HIS A 168 44.61 -34.60 -14.98
C HIS A 168 45.90 -34.75 -14.16
N ASP A 169 46.92 -35.40 -14.71
CA ASP A 169 48.18 -35.74 -14.02
C ASP A 169 48.90 -34.50 -13.49
N HIS A 170 48.93 -33.43 -14.30
CA HIS A 170 49.54 -32.16 -13.97
C HIS A 170 48.61 -31.15 -13.27
N HIS A 171 47.33 -31.49 -13.04
CA HIS A 171 46.38 -30.58 -12.39
C HIS A 171 46.39 -30.73 -10.88
N THR A 172 46.06 -29.69 -10.14
CA THR A 172 45.90 -29.76 -8.70
C THR A 172 44.58 -30.46 -8.36
N SER A 173 44.63 -31.40 -7.41
CA SER A 173 43.44 -32.09 -6.92
C SER A 173 43.37 -32.10 -5.40
N GLU A 174 42.16 -32.13 -4.87
CA GLU A 174 41.90 -32.34 -3.44
C GLU A 174 40.84 -33.42 -3.25
N THR A 175 40.65 -33.89 -2.02
CA THR A 175 39.60 -34.87 -1.73
C THR A 175 38.22 -34.22 -1.77
N VAL A 176 37.20 -34.97 -2.15
CA VAL A 176 35.80 -34.49 -2.15
C VAL A 176 35.37 -33.95 -0.76
N PRO A 177 35.68 -34.61 0.37
CA PRO A 177 35.37 -34.08 1.70
C PRO A 177 36.00 -32.70 1.99
N ASP A 178 37.26 -32.49 1.62
CA ASP A 178 37.97 -31.23 1.86
C ASP A 178 37.39 -30.09 1.00
N ALA A 179 37.18 -30.36 -0.29
CA ALA A 179 36.52 -29.41 -1.21
C ALA A 179 35.12 -29.04 -0.70
N ALA A 180 34.35 -30.04 -0.26
CA ALA A 180 32.99 -29.85 0.24
C ALA A 180 32.97 -29.02 1.54
N ALA A 181 33.94 -29.21 2.44
CA ALA A 181 34.03 -28.44 3.67
C ALA A 181 34.23 -26.93 3.40
N GLU A 182 35.11 -26.58 2.46
CA GLU A 182 35.36 -25.19 2.09
C GLU A 182 34.16 -24.57 1.36
N VAL A 183 33.53 -25.30 0.43
CA VAL A 183 32.30 -24.84 -0.24
C VAL A 183 31.16 -24.66 0.78
N LYS A 184 31.00 -25.58 1.73
CA LYS A 184 30.01 -25.50 2.80
C LYS A 184 30.22 -24.26 3.67
N LYS A 185 31.46 -23.96 4.04
CA LYS A 185 31.81 -22.74 4.79
C LYS A 185 31.43 -21.48 4.01
N ASN A 186 31.75 -21.43 2.72
CA ASN A 186 31.39 -20.29 1.87
C ASN A 186 29.88 -20.11 1.71
N ILE A 187 29.13 -21.21 1.55
CA ILE A 187 27.66 -21.20 1.55
C ILE A 187 27.13 -20.67 2.87
N GLN A 188 27.66 -21.13 4.01
CA GLN A 188 27.23 -20.68 5.34
C GLN A 188 27.45 -19.18 5.53
N ILE A 189 28.62 -18.66 5.12
CA ILE A 189 28.92 -17.22 5.18
C ILE A 189 27.92 -16.44 4.34
N LYS A 190 27.67 -16.87 3.08
CA LYS A 190 26.72 -16.19 2.18
C LYS A 190 25.29 -16.28 2.67
N MET A 191 24.90 -17.39 3.29
CA MET A 191 23.59 -17.58 3.90
C MET A 191 23.38 -16.63 5.07
N ASN A 192 24.38 -16.49 5.96
CA ASN A 192 24.32 -15.53 7.06
C ASN A 192 24.24 -14.08 6.54
N GLN A 193 25.04 -13.72 5.54
CA GLN A 193 24.99 -12.40 4.88
C GLN A 193 23.61 -12.11 4.27
N CYS A 194 22.97 -13.12 3.67
CA CYS A 194 21.63 -13.01 3.13
C CYS A 194 20.60 -12.80 4.24
N SER A 195 20.67 -13.58 5.32
CA SER A 195 19.81 -13.44 6.49
C SER A 195 19.92 -12.06 7.14
N ASP A 196 21.13 -11.51 7.27
CA ASP A 196 21.33 -10.16 7.80
C ASP A 196 20.73 -9.09 6.87
N LYS A 197 20.87 -9.26 5.54
CA LYS A 197 20.24 -8.36 4.58
C LYS A 197 18.71 -8.44 4.65
N MET A 198 18.14 -9.63 4.83
CA MET A 198 16.70 -9.81 5.01
C MET A 198 16.21 -9.05 6.25
N ARG A 199 16.91 -9.17 7.40
CA ARG A 199 16.58 -8.41 8.61
C ARG A 199 16.58 -6.89 8.35
N ARG A 200 17.63 -6.37 7.73
CA ARG A 200 17.73 -4.93 7.39
C ARG A 200 16.58 -4.45 6.51
N ILE A 201 16.19 -5.25 5.51
CA ILE A 201 15.08 -4.88 4.61
C ILE A 201 13.76 -4.84 5.40
N THR A 202 13.50 -5.82 6.25
CA THR A 202 12.30 -5.86 7.09
C THR A 202 12.24 -4.71 8.09
N ASP A 203 13.38 -4.32 8.66
CA ASP A 203 13.45 -3.15 9.55
C ASP A 203 13.18 -1.85 8.76
N SER A 204 13.79 -1.67 7.58
CA SER A 204 13.52 -0.52 6.72
C SER A 204 12.06 -0.47 6.20
N GLU A 205 11.45 -1.62 5.95
CA GLU A 205 10.02 -1.71 5.58
C GLU A 205 9.13 -1.18 6.71
N ARG A 206 9.41 -1.57 7.97
CA ARG A 206 8.69 -1.05 9.14
C ARG A 206 8.90 0.46 9.33
N GLU A 207 10.10 0.96 9.06
CA GLU A 207 10.38 2.40 9.11
C GLU A 207 9.59 3.17 8.04
N ALA A 208 9.46 2.61 6.83
CA ALA A 208 8.64 3.18 5.77
C ALA A 208 7.15 3.19 6.15
N ASP A 209 6.61 2.08 6.68
CA ASP A 209 5.22 2.01 7.17
C ASP A 209 4.95 3.06 8.26
N ALA A 210 5.89 3.24 9.19
CA ALA A 210 5.79 4.24 10.24
C ALA A 210 5.85 5.68 9.69
N LEU A 211 6.59 5.90 8.60
CA LEU A 211 6.63 7.19 7.91
C LEU A 211 5.30 7.47 7.19
N ASP A 212 4.71 6.48 6.53
CA ASP A 212 3.40 6.59 5.89
C ASP A 212 2.31 6.97 6.90
N MET A 213 2.32 6.36 8.09
CA MET A 213 1.42 6.74 9.18
C MET A 213 1.58 8.21 9.59
N LYS A 214 2.81 8.71 9.69
CA LYS A 214 3.10 10.12 10.03
C LYS A 214 2.70 11.09 8.93
N ILE A 215 2.90 10.71 7.67
CA ILE A 215 2.46 11.50 6.51
C ILE A 215 0.94 11.66 6.56
N ASN A 216 0.20 10.57 6.69
CA ASN A 216 -1.26 10.58 6.79
C ASN A 216 -1.76 11.41 7.99
N GLU A 217 -1.10 11.29 9.15
CA GLU A 217 -1.46 12.08 10.33
C GLU A 217 -1.21 13.59 10.10
N SER A 218 -0.11 13.96 9.44
CA SER A 218 0.19 15.35 9.12
C SER A 218 -0.81 15.95 8.12
N GLU A 219 -1.13 15.22 7.05
CA GLU A 219 -2.13 15.61 6.06
C GLU A 219 -3.50 15.82 6.72
N MET A 220 -3.94 14.88 7.56
CA MET A 220 -5.21 14.98 8.27
C MET A 220 -5.24 16.21 9.19
N LYS A 221 -4.14 16.52 9.88
CA LYS A 221 -4.03 17.71 10.73
C LYS A 221 -4.12 19.01 9.93
N GLU A 222 -3.41 19.09 8.80
CA GLU A 222 -3.41 20.28 7.94
C GLU A 222 -4.76 20.52 7.28
N ILE A 223 -5.39 19.47 6.74
CA ILE A 223 -6.74 19.55 6.18
C ILE A 223 -7.73 19.98 7.27
N LYS A 224 -7.67 19.39 8.47
CA LYS A 224 -8.55 19.78 9.57
C LYS A 224 -8.39 21.26 9.94
N ALA A 225 -7.16 21.78 9.99
CA ALA A 225 -6.92 23.19 10.29
C ALA A 225 -7.52 24.13 9.22
N LEU A 226 -7.40 23.77 7.94
CA LEU A 226 -8.04 24.50 6.83
C LEU A 226 -9.57 24.51 6.96
N GLU A 227 -10.13 23.36 7.31
CA GLU A 227 -11.54 23.08 7.44
C GLU A 227 -12.15 23.84 8.65
N ASP A 228 -11.42 23.88 9.78
CA ASP A 228 -11.73 24.70 10.95
C ASP A 228 -11.67 26.20 10.62
N GLN A 229 -10.67 26.65 9.85
CA GLN A 229 -10.56 28.05 9.39
C GLN A 229 -11.76 28.44 8.52
N ARG A 230 -12.24 27.55 7.64
CA ARG A 230 -13.46 27.79 6.87
C ARG A 230 -14.67 28.02 7.79
N LEU A 231 -14.87 27.15 8.78
CA LEU A 231 -15.99 27.27 9.71
C LEU A 231 -15.94 28.57 10.53
N GLN A 232 -14.74 29.01 10.92
CA GLN A 232 -14.56 30.31 11.57
C GLN A 232 -14.95 31.47 10.66
N LEU A 233 -14.52 31.46 9.39
CA LEU A 233 -14.90 32.51 8.42
C LEU A 233 -16.40 32.55 8.17
N ILE A 234 -17.06 31.41 7.99
CA ILE A 234 -18.52 31.33 7.84
C ILE A 234 -19.20 31.94 9.07
N THR A 235 -18.76 31.58 10.27
CA THR A 235 -19.32 32.10 11.52
C THR A 235 -19.19 33.62 11.63
N ILE A 236 -18.05 34.18 11.21
CA ILE A 236 -17.83 35.63 11.19
C ILE A 236 -18.76 36.30 10.17
N ILE A 237 -18.85 35.74 8.96
CA ILE A 237 -19.73 36.27 7.90
C ILE A 237 -21.18 36.26 8.36
N ASP A 238 -21.68 35.16 8.92
CA ASP A 238 -23.06 35.03 9.38
C ASP A 238 -23.39 36.05 10.48
N LYS A 239 -22.46 36.29 11.42
CA LYS A 239 -22.61 37.32 12.45
C LYS A 239 -22.70 38.72 11.85
N GLU A 240 -21.85 39.05 10.88
CA GLU A 240 -21.85 40.35 10.23
C GLU A 240 -23.10 40.57 9.36
N VAL A 241 -23.58 39.51 8.69
CA VAL A 241 -24.84 39.52 7.94
C VAL A 241 -26.03 39.76 8.88
N ALA A 242 -26.08 39.07 10.02
CA ALA A 242 -27.12 39.30 11.03
C ALA A 242 -27.08 40.75 11.54
N ARG A 243 -25.90 41.25 11.91
CA ARG A 243 -25.70 42.63 12.38
C ARG A 243 -26.16 43.66 11.34
N MET A 244 -25.87 43.45 10.06
CA MET A 244 -26.30 44.36 8.99
C MET A 244 -27.81 44.26 8.72
N ARG A 245 -28.38 43.05 8.79
CA ARG A 245 -29.83 42.83 8.70
C ARG A 245 -30.57 43.60 9.79
N ASP A 246 -30.12 43.52 11.03
CA ASP A 246 -30.74 44.22 12.16
C ASP A 246 -30.69 45.74 11.98
N LYS A 247 -29.56 46.28 11.53
CA LYS A 247 -29.42 47.71 11.19
C LYS A 247 -30.40 48.14 10.10
N ILE A 248 -30.51 47.37 9.02
CA ILE A 248 -31.45 47.66 7.94
C ILE A 248 -32.89 47.62 8.50
N GLN A 249 -33.25 46.56 9.21
CA GLN A 249 -34.60 46.42 9.76
C GLN A 249 -34.98 47.54 10.73
N ALA A 250 -34.05 47.99 11.58
CA ALA A 250 -34.25 49.12 12.49
C ALA A 250 -34.55 50.42 11.72
N VAL A 251 -33.72 50.77 10.73
CA VAL A 251 -33.94 51.97 9.90
C VAL A 251 -35.30 51.93 9.20
N TYR A 252 -35.67 50.79 8.62
CA TYR A 252 -36.96 50.64 7.94
C TYR A 252 -38.15 50.54 8.91
N LYS A 253 -37.93 50.16 10.18
CA LYS A 253 -38.95 50.23 11.22
C LYS A 253 -39.22 51.68 11.60
N ASP A 254 -38.19 52.46 11.90
CA ASP A 254 -38.29 53.87 12.26
C ASP A 254 -38.96 54.68 11.14
N LEU A 255 -38.57 54.42 9.88
CA LEU A 255 -39.17 55.08 8.72
C LEU A 255 -40.67 54.74 8.57
N ARG A 256 -41.07 53.51 8.87
CA ARG A 256 -42.49 53.11 8.87
C ARG A 256 -43.27 53.80 9.99
N GLU A 257 -42.69 53.92 11.17
CA GLU A 257 -43.30 54.61 12.31
C GLU A 257 -43.48 56.10 12.03
N GLN A 258 -42.45 56.77 11.49
CA GLN A 258 -42.52 58.16 11.05
C GLN A 258 -43.59 58.38 9.97
N ASN A 259 -43.67 57.49 8.98
CA ASN A 259 -44.68 57.57 7.92
C ASN A 259 -46.10 57.35 8.47
N ALA A 260 -46.27 56.42 9.43
CA ALA A 260 -47.54 56.18 10.08
C ALA A 260 -48.00 57.37 10.95
N ALA A 261 -47.07 58.04 11.64
CA ALA A 261 -47.34 59.26 12.38
C ALA A 261 -47.78 60.39 11.44
N LEU A 262 -47.02 60.63 10.37
CA LEU A 262 -47.37 61.64 9.37
C LEU A 262 -48.74 61.41 8.75
N LYS A 263 -49.09 60.16 8.44
CA LYS A 263 -50.43 59.79 7.94
C LYS A 263 -51.54 60.04 8.96
N ARG A 264 -51.27 59.91 10.26
CA ARG A 264 -52.24 60.24 11.32
C ARG A 264 -52.47 61.74 11.38
N ASP A 265 -51.40 62.53 11.42
CA ASP A 265 -51.48 63.99 11.47
C ASP A 265 -52.23 64.54 10.25
N MET A 266 -51.90 64.06 9.04
CA MET A 266 -52.63 64.42 7.81
C MET A 266 -54.13 64.11 7.88
N LYS A 267 -54.53 62.98 8.50
CA LYS A 267 -55.95 62.60 8.63
C LYS A 267 -56.68 63.48 9.63
N GLU A 268 -56.02 63.85 10.73
CA GLU A 268 -56.59 64.74 11.75
C GLU A 268 -56.84 66.14 11.17
N GLU A 269 -55.85 66.68 10.48
CA GLU A 269 -55.95 67.99 9.82
C GLU A 269 -57.02 68.01 8.72
N LEU A 270 -57.11 66.95 7.92
CA LEU A 270 -58.20 66.79 6.97
C LEU A 270 -59.59 66.76 7.66
N LYS A 271 -59.69 66.12 8.82
CA LYS A 271 -60.95 66.06 9.59
C LYS A 271 -61.33 67.44 10.14
N LYS A 272 -60.38 68.22 10.65
CA LYS A 272 -60.61 69.61 11.07
C LYS A 272 -61.11 70.47 9.91
N CYS A 273 -60.39 70.47 8.79
CA CYS A 273 -60.75 71.23 7.59
C CYS A 273 -62.12 70.84 7.03
N SER A 274 -62.41 69.55 6.92
CA SER A 274 -63.71 69.06 6.42
C SER A 274 -64.86 69.44 7.35
N THR A 275 -64.68 69.34 8.67
CA THR A 275 -65.71 69.72 9.65
C THR A 275 -65.97 71.23 9.63
N ALA A 276 -64.92 72.05 9.54
CA ALA A 276 -65.05 73.50 9.43
C ALA A 276 -65.79 73.89 8.14
N ASN A 277 -65.40 73.29 7.00
CA ASN A 277 -66.07 73.49 5.72
C ASN A 277 -67.54 73.08 5.74
N GLU A 278 -67.88 71.95 6.36
CA GLU A 278 -69.26 71.47 6.40
C GLU A 278 -70.16 72.40 7.22
N LYS A 279 -69.67 72.86 8.38
CA LYS A 279 -70.39 73.85 9.21
C LYS A 279 -70.60 75.17 8.47
N ALA A 280 -69.57 75.65 7.79
CA ALA A 280 -69.66 76.87 7.00
C ALA A 280 -70.65 76.72 5.84
N ARG A 281 -70.59 75.60 5.11
CA ARG A 281 -71.48 75.30 3.99
C ARG A 281 -72.95 75.23 4.43
N GLN A 282 -73.23 74.61 5.59
CA GLN A 282 -74.60 74.49 6.11
C GLN A 282 -75.25 75.84 6.39
N ILE A 283 -74.51 76.82 6.92
CA ILE A 283 -75.03 78.19 7.14
C ILE A 283 -75.05 78.99 5.83
N ASN A 284 -74.03 78.84 4.98
CA ASN A 284 -73.94 79.56 3.72
C ASN A 284 -75.07 79.19 2.73
N ASP A 285 -75.42 77.91 2.64
CA ASP A 285 -76.36 77.40 1.64
C ASP A 285 -77.82 77.39 2.13
N HIS A 286 -78.03 77.32 3.45
CA HIS A 286 -79.37 77.13 4.05
C HIS A 286 -79.70 78.07 5.21
N GLY A 287 -78.75 78.90 5.67
CA GLY A 287 -78.97 79.85 6.76
C GLY A 287 -79.80 81.06 6.33
N THR A 288 -80.49 81.67 7.28
CA THR A 288 -81.13 82.98 7.04
C THR A 288 -80.12 84.11 7.15
N ASP A 289 -80.42 85.30 6.61
CA ASP A 289 -79.55 86.48 6.70
C ASP A 289 -79.17 86.81 8.17
N ILE A 290 -80.08 86.56 9.11
CA ILE A 290 -79.85 86.77 10.55
C ILE A 290 -78.83 85.75 11.09
N ASP A 291 -78.89 84.48 10.66
CA ASP A 291 -77.93 83.44 11.05
C ASP A 291 -76.53 83.74 10.51
N ILE A 292 -76.46 84.22 9.26
CA ILE A 292 -75.21 84.62 8.60
C ILE A 292 -74.57 85.79 9.37
N ILE A 293 -75.32 86.84 9.71
CA ILE A 293 -74.76 87.97 10.46
C ILE A 293 -74.32 87.55 11.88
N LYS A 294 -75.11 86.70 12.57
CA LYS A 294 -74.80 86.28 13.94
C LYS A 294 -73.61 85.34 14.05
N LYS A 295 -73.41 84.44 13.06
CA LYS A 295 -72.41 83.37 13.13
C LYS A 295 -71.30 83.47 12.09
N GLY A 296 -71.43 84.36 11.10
CA GLY A 296 -70.50 84.48 9.96
C GLY A 296 -69.07 84.80 10.38
N SER A 297 -68.89 85.77 11.28
CA SER A 297 -67.57 86.12 11.86
C SER A 297 -66.90 84.91 12.52
N ASP A 298 -67.65 84.14 13.32
CA ASP A 298 -67.11 82.96 14.01
C ASP A 298 -66.74 81.84 13.03
N LEU A 299 -67.54 81.66 11.97
CA LEU A 299 -67.25 80.69 10.91
C LEU A 299 -66.04 81.10 10.06
N GLU A 300 -65.91 82.39 9.73
CA GLU A 300 -64.76 82.93 9.01
C GLU A 300 -63.47 82.71 9.82
N GLN A 301 -63.51 82.98 11.12
CA GLN A 301 -62.39 82.71 12.02
C GLN A 301 -62.07 81.20 12.12
N LEU A 302 -63.09 80.33 12.17
CA LEU A 302 -62.91 78.88 12.21
C LEU A 302 -62.26 78.34 10.92
N LEU A 303 -62.73 78.82 9.76
CA LEU A 303 -62.15 78.47 8.45
C LEU A 303 -60.71 78.96 8.33
N TYR A 304 -60.46 80.22 8.72
CA TYR A 304 -59.11 80.79 8.72
C TYR A 304 -58.16 79.97 9.59
N THR A 305 -58.58 79.61 10.79
CA THR A 305 -57.76 78.80 11.71
C THR A 305 -57.43 77.42 11.10
N ALA A 306 -58.43 76.75 10.50
CA ALA A 306 -58.22 75.46 9.84
C ALA A 306 -57.32 75.55 8.58
N MET A 307 -57.30 76.69 7.89
CA MET A 307 -56.49 76.90 6.69
C MET A 307 -55.01 77.21 6.99
N VAL A 308 -54.72 77.82 8.15
CA VAL A 308 -53.36 78.25 8.52
C VAL A 308 -52.53 77.11 9.13
N GLU A 309 -53.16 76.07 9.70
CA GLU A 309 -52.45 74.90 10.22
C GLU A 309 -51.71 74.15 9.09
N THR A 310 -50.37 74.11 9.14
CA THR A 310 -49.54 73.47 8.11
C THR A 310 -49.21 72.03 8.46
N VAL A 311 -49.42 71.11 7.51
CA VAL A 311 -48.97 69.72 7.64
C VAL A 311 -47.58 69.54 7.03
N GLN A 312 -46.70 68.80 7.73
CA GLN A 312 -45.42 68.38 7.15
C GLN A 312 -45.65 67.57 5.86
N ARG A 313 -44.81 67.81 4.84
CA ARG A 313 -44.89 67.05 3.58
C ARG A 313 -44.20 65.70 3.70
N PRO A 314 -44.70 64.65 3.03
CA PRO A 314 -44.01 63.37 2.96
C PRO A 314 -42.61 63.51 2.35
N MET A 315 -41.65 62.77 2.89
CA MET A 315 -40.37 62.57 2.20
C MET A 315 -40.63 61.86 0.88
N THR A 316 -40.21 62.47 -0.22
CA THR A 316 -40.41 61.96 -1.59
C THR A 316 -39.27 61.07 -2.09
N ARG A 317 -38.14 61.00 -1.37
CA ARG A 317 -36.92 60.34 -1.83
C ARG A 317 -36.37 59.36 -0.79
N MET A 318 -36.29 58.08 -1.15
CA MET A 318 -35.75 57.01 -0.28
C MET A 318 -34.22 56.89 -0.31
N ASP A 319 -33.56 57.63 -1.20
CA ASP A 319 -32.12 57.55 -1.51
C ASP A 319 -31.19 57.77 -0.31
N LYS A 320 -31.71 58.25 0.82
CA LYS A 320 -30.95 58.45 2.06
C LYS A 320 -30.59 57.13 2.77
N TYR A 321 -31.29 56.03 2.50
CA TYR A 321 -31.11 54.76 3.22
C TYR A 321 -31.08 53.55 2.28
N MET A 322 -29.91 53.29 1.69
CA MET A 322 -29.69 52.16 0.78
C MET A 322 -28.49 51.31 1.22
N PHE A 323 -28.62 49.99 1.08
CA PHE A 323 -27.51 49.05 1.23
C PHE A 323 -26.80 48.89 -0.12
N TYR A 324 -25.47 49.01 -0.11
CA TYR A 324 -24.63 48.82 -1.30
C TYR A 324 -23.71 47.62 -1.03
N PRO A 325 -23.85 46.51 -1.78
CA PRO A 325 -22.95 45.38 -1.64
C PRO A 325 -21.54 45.76 -2.10
N ALA A 326 -20.52 45.33 -1.35
CA ALA A 326 -19.13 45.49 -1.75
C ALA A 326 -18.74 44.45 -2.81
N GLU A 327 -17.76 44.77 -3.64
CA GLU A 327 -17.15 43.84 -4.59
C GLU A 327 -16.19 42.88 -3.86
N ILE A 328 -16.28 41.58 -4.12
CA ILE A 328 -15.46 40.55 -3.45
C ILE A 328 -14.25 40.20 -4.32
N LYS A 329 -13.04 40.45 -3.83
CA LYS A 329 -11.78 40.13 -4.52
C LYS A 329 -11.20 38.80 -4.06
N VAL A 330 -10.87 37.91 -5.01
CA VAL A 330 -10.34 36.56 -4.73
C VAL A 330 -9.04 36.58 -3.91
N ILE A 331 -8.15 37.55 -4.14
CA ILE A 331 -6.86 37.66 -3.43
C ILE A 331 -7.06 37.90 -1.93
N GLU A 332 -8.06 38.71 -1.56
CA GLU A 332 -8.40 39.00 -0.16
C GLU A 332 -8.97 37.74 0.50
N LEU A 333 -9.79 36.96 -0.21
CA LEU A 333 -10.32 35.70 0.28
C LEU A 333 -9.21 34.67 0.59
N ILE A 334 -8.24 34.50 -0.30
CA ILE A 334 -7.12 33.56 -0.10
C ILE A 334 -6.30 33.97 1.13
N SER A 335 -6.14 35.27 1.39
CA SER A 335 -5.42 35.76 2.57
C SER A 335 -6.08 35.38 3.90
N LEU A 336 -7.40 35.20 3.91
CA LEU A 336 -8.19 34.80 5.09
C LEU A 336 -8.18 33.28 5.33
N ILE A 337 -8.09 32.49 4.25
CA ILE A 337 -8.07 31.02 4.30
C ILE A 337 -6.70 30.48 4.72
N GLY A 338 -5.62 31.17 4.34
CA GLY A 338 -4.25 30.73 4.62
C GLY A 338 -3.54 30.17 3.38
N LYS A 339 -2.26 29.84 3.52
CA LYS A 339 -1.42 29.31 2.43
C LYS A 339 -0.48 28.25 2.98
N MET A 340 -0.28 27.18 2.20
CA MET A 340 0.83 26.26 2.45
C MET A 340 2.15 27.01 2.28
N ARG A 341 3.12 26.73 3.15
CA ARG A 341 4.47 27.30 3.09
C ARG A 341 5.48 26.19 3.20
N ASP A 342 6.58 26.33 2.47
CA ASP A 342 7.71 25.45 2.69
C ASP A 342 8.31 25.71 4.09
N SER A 343 8.59 24.64 4.81
CA SER A 343 9.27 24.65 6.10
C SER A 343 10.61 25.41 6.08
N THR A 344 11.29 25.43 4.93
CA THR A 344 12.54 26.19 4.72
C THR A 344 12.32 27.70 4.64
N GLU A 345 11.13 28.16 4.27
CA GLU A 345 10.78 29.59 4.25
C GLU A 345 10.41 30.10 5.66
N ILE A 346 9.80 29.26 6.50
CA ILE A 346 9.40 29.60 7.87
C ILE A 346 10.62 29.92 8.76
N THR A 347 11.74 29.23 8.57
CA THR A 347 12.99 29.49 9.30
C THR A 347 13.68 30.80 8.90
N GLN A 348 13.53 31.23 7.64
CA GLN A 348 14.07 32.52 7.18
C GLN A 348 13.28 33.71 7.72
N VAL A 349 11.94 33.60 7.83
CA VAL A 349 11.09 34.65 8.42
C VAL A 349 11.43 34.85 9.90
N ARG A 350 11.63 33.78 10.67
CA ARG A 350 12.02 33.86 12.09
C ARG A 350 13.41 34.49 12.32
N ARG A 351 14.35 34.30 11.39
CA ARG A 351 15.69 34.94 11.44
C ARG A 351 15.63 36.43 11.11
N LYS A 352 14.78 36.85 10.15
CA LYS A 352 14.59 38.27 9.80
C LYS A 352 13.88 39.06 10.90
N THR A 353 12.94 38.47 11.64
CA THR A 353 12.28 39.14 12.77
C THR A 353 13.17 39.29 14.01
N ARG A 354 14.27 38.53 14.10
CA ARG A 354 15.17 38.53 15.27
C ARG A 354 16.42 39.41 15.08
N THR A 355 16.68 39.87 13.86
CA THR A 355 17.82 40.73 13.50
C THR A 355 17.43 42.19 13.25
N GLY A 356 16.14 42.53 13.43
CA GLY A 356 15.61 43.90 13.27
C GLY A 356 15.09 44.53 14.57
N LYS A 357 15.67 44.19 15.72
CA LYS A 357 15.48 44.91 16.99
C LYS A 357 16.80 45.44 17.49
#